data_AF-A0A534PNA7-F1
#
_entry.id   AF-A0A534PNA7-F1
#
_cell.length_a   1.000
_cell.length_b   1.000
_cell.length_c   1.000
_cell.angle_alpha   90.00
_cell.angle_beta   90.00
_cell.angle_gamma   90.00
#
_symmetry.space_group_name_H-M   'P 1'
#
loop_
_entity.id
_entity.type
_entity.pdbx_description
1 polymer ?
#
loop_
_entity_poly.entity_id
_entity_poly.type
_entity_poly.pdbx_seq_one_letter_code
_entity_poly.pdbx_strand_id
1 'polypeptide(L)'
;MGASAELTRELSLCSGATTHRAVPEMLIAGFDANQNPIQTANPACAARTARGASITENGATRRVFICRAQEVTLAELPLIHPTAGCIDSPTNPRGVPSCFEWANRDLVAELFAGTAQLFQNELAAFSHNFLAFLAISSCDLRTKDLDGKDHSADGALAADPECFLPTAPYQPGRCSLSTPQLCANVKNFLAAVGVTRNTVRAAGNERFGRRTFIWHSGGEVVLRYDQHNVLGFATDFAEDHTQTSWGVEFTWVEGVPYADADVESGISNSDELNFAVSVDRPTFLRFANADRPVLFNTQWFVGYLPDYHHGFTVNGPVNVFFTFAMSTGYYQDRLIPQLLTVYEFASRSGGVLPSVEYRFTDSLAITAGVLYFFGRTELSDMAVQEVSPVINRAGAHAYRQPVENGFSSIRKRDEIFVKLRWTF
;
A
#
# COMPACT_ATOMS: atom_id res chain seq x y z
N MET A 1 25.03 33.51 8.21
CA MET A 1 24.83 32.97 6.85
C MET A 1 23.41 32.44 6.80
N GLY A 2 22.51 33.21 6.20
CA GLY A 2 21.06 33.01 6.31
C GLY A 2 20.53 32.02 5.29
N ALA A 3 19.78 31.03 5.77
CA ALA A 3 18.77 30.33 4.98
C ALA A 3 17.56 31.26 4.82
N SER A 4 17.00 31.34 3.61
CA SER A 4 15.96 32.30 3.25
C SER A 4 14.65 32.04 4.00
N ALA A 5 14.03 33.12 4.48
CA ALA A 5 12.73 33.13 5.13
C ALA A 5 11.55 32.71 4.21
N GLU A 6 11.83 32.37 2.95
CA GLU A 6 10.87 31.87 1.97
C GLU A 6 10.44 30.43 2.28
N LEU A 7 11.39 29.56 2.69
CA LEU A 7 11.13 28.12 2.86
C LEU A 7 10.26 27.82 4.09
N THR A 8 10.40 28.62 5.16
CA THR A 8 9.58 28.48 6.38
C THR A 8 8.16 29.01 6.19
N ARG A 9 7.93 29.83 5.15
CA ARG A 9 6.60 30.38 4.85
C ARG A 9 5.75 29.44 3.99
N GLU A 10 6.37 28.59 3.16
CA GLU A 10 5.65 27.54 2.41
C GLU A 10 5.29 26.32 3.27
N LEU A 11 6.11 25.96 4.27
CA LEU A 11 5.84 24.82 5.14
C LEU A 11 4.79 25.08 6.23
N SER A 12 4.44 26.34 6.53
CA SER A 12 3.42 26.69 7.53
C SER A 12 1.99 26.77 6.98
N LEU A 13 1.79 26.59 5.67
CA LEU A 13 0.46 26.56 5.03
C LEU A 13 -0.17 25.15 4.99
N CYS A 14 0.53 24.11 5.45
CA CYS A 14 0.01 22.74 5.51
C CYS A 14 -0.45 22.29 6.91
N SER A 15 -0.45 23.18 7.92
CA SER A 15 -0.96 22.88 9.25
C SER A 15 -2.25 23.66 9.52
N GLY A 16 -3.39 23.08 9.19
CA GLY A 16 -4.68 23.61 9.64
C GLY A 16 -5.76 23.61 8.57
N ALA A 17 -6.26 22.44 8.23
CA ALA A 17 -7.61 22.31 7.68
C ALA A 17 -8.27 21.09 8.29
N THR A 18 -9.17 21.34 9.23
CA THR A 18 -10.21 20.41 9.66
C THR A 18 -10.98 19.94 8.42
N THR A 19 -10.79 18.70 8.01
CA THR A 19 -11.53 18.06 6.90
C THR A 19 -12.93 17.66 7.36
N HIS A 20 -13.77 18.66 7.63
CA HIS A 20 -15.21 18.49 7.60
C HIS A 20 -15.79 19.50 6.61
N ARG A 21 -16.55 18.97 5.63
CA ARG A 21 -17.39 19.70 4.67
C ARG A 21 -16.67 20.56 3.62
N ALA A 22 -16.21 19.91 2.55
CA ALA A 22 -16.33 20.42 1.17
C ALA A 22 -15.83 19.36 0.19
N VAL A 23 -16.45 18.18 0.19
CA VAL A 23 -16.47 17.36 -1.03
C VAL A 23 -17.55 18.01 -1.90
N PRO A 24 -17.27 18.43 -3.14
CA PRO A 24 -18.31 19.03 -3.95
C PRO A 24 -19.38 17.96 -4.22
N GLU A 25 -20.61 18.26 -3.80
CA GLU A 25 -21.84 17.48 -3.99
C GLU A 25 -22.20 17.22 -5.48
N MET A 26 -21.28 17.45 -6.43
CA MET A 26 -21.53 17.35 -7.88
C MET A 26 -21.03 16.05 -8.53
N LEU A 27 -20.45 15.12 -7.77
CA LEU A 27 -20.05 13.80 -8.27
C LEU A 27 -21.08 12.68 -7.96
N ILE A 28 -22.33 13.08 -7.68
CA ILE A 28 -23.45 12.16 -7.40
C ILE A 28 -24.60 12.46 -8.38
N ALA A 29 -24.37 12.25 -9.68
CA ALA A 29 -25.46 12.36 -10.66
C ALA A 29 -25.18 11.59 -11.96
N GLY A 30 -24.49 10.44 -11.89
CA GLY A 30 -24.23 9.63 -13.09
C GLY A 30 -25.32 8.60 -13.37
N PHE A 31 -25.86 7.96 -12.34
CA PHE A 31 -26.66 6.74 -12.48
C PHE A 31 -27.88 6.74 -11.54
N ASP A 32 -28.99 6.19 -12.00
CA ASP A 32 -30.18 5.99 -11.17
C ASP A 32 -30.03 4.77 -10.22
N ALA A 33 -31.02 4.54 -9.36
CA ALA A 33 -31.03 3.40 -8.42
C ALA A 33 -31.00 2.02 -9.10
N ASN A 34 -31.15 1.96 -10.43
CA ASN A 34 -31.04 0.75 -11.24
C ASN A 34 -29.75 0.73 -12.08
N GLN A 35 -28.78 1.59 -11.77
CA GLN A 35 -27.48 1.70 -12.46
C GLN A 35 -27.57 2.12 -13.95
N ASN A 36 -28.66 2.78 -14.37
CA ASN A 36 -28.75 3.36 -15.71
C ASN A 36 -28.21 4.79 -15.73
N PRO A 37 -27.46 5.20 -16.78
CA PRO A 37 -26.98 6.57 -16.90
C PRO A 37 -28.15 7.55 -16.96
N ILE A 38 -28.14 8.58 -16.11
CA ILE A 38 -29.21 9.59 -16.05
C ILE A 38 -29.12 10.47 -17.30
N GLN A 39 -29.93 10.17 -18.32
CA GLN A 39 -30.06 11.04 -19.48
C GLN A 39 -30.91 12.27 -19.14
N THR A 40 -30.50 13.45 -19.62
CA THR A 40 -31.15 14.75 -19.40
C THR A 40 -32.62 14.84 -19.86
N ALA A 41 -33.14 13.80 -20.51
CA ALA A 41 -34.51 13.69 -21.01
C ALA A 41 -35.39 12.71 -20.21
N ASN A 42 -35.04 12.34 -18.98
CA ASN A 42 -35.88 11.45 -18.18
C ASN A 42 -37.23 12.12 -17.82
N PRO A 43 -38.39 11.61 -18.27
CA PRO A 43 -39.70 12.21 -18.03
C PRO A 43 -40.11 12.25 -16.55
N ALA A 44 -39.40 11.52 -15.68
CA ALA A 44 -39.56 11.62 -14.22
C ALA A 44 -39.22 13.01 -13.65
N CYS A 45 -38.45 13.84 -14.38
CA CYS A 45 -38.11 15.21 -13.99
C CYS A 45 -39.01 16.29 -14.64
N ALA A 46 -39.80 15.95 -15.66
CA ALA A 46 -40.55 16.94 -16.46
C ALA A 46 -41.88 17.40 -15.81
N ALA A 47 -42.36 16.71 -14.77
CA ALA A 47 -43.71 16.93 -14.25
C ALA A 47 -43.87 18.09 -13.25
N ARG A 48 -42.86 18.93 -13.00
CA ARG A 48 -42.97 20.03 -12.01
C ARG A 48 -42.46 21.42 -12.42
N THR A 49 -42.14 21.67 -13.69
CA THR A 49 -41.83 23.02 -14.18
C THR A 49 -43.10 23.77 -14.61
N ALA A 50 -43.94 24.12 -13.63
CA ALA A 50 -44.98 25.12 -13.80
C ALA A 50 -44.69 26.35 -12.93
N ARG A 51 -43.79 27.20 -13.42
CA ARG A 51 -43.74 28.69 -13.32
C ARG A 51 -42.29 29.16 -13.41
N GLY A 52 -42.02 29.95 -14.45
CA GLY A 52 -40.70 30.49 -14.74
C GLY A 52 -40.16 31.39 -13.64
N ALA A 53 -38.85 31.28 -13.42
CA ALA A 53 -38.01 32.33 -12.90
C ALA A 53 -36.62 32.14 -13.51
N SER A 54 -36.11 33.16 -14.21
CA SER A 54 -34.73 33.18 -14.68
C SER A 54 -33.80 33.27 -13.48
N ILE A 55 -32.74 32.47 -13.50
CA ILE A 55 -31.68 32.48 -12.49
C ILE A 55 -30.83 33.74 -12.73
N THR A 56 -30.89 34.73 -11.84
CA THR A 56 -29.93 35.84 -11.79
C THR A 56 -28.88 35.61 -10.70
N GLU A 57 -27.65 36.00 -11.01
CA GLU A 57 -26.33 35.67 -10.43
C GLU A 57 -26.06 35.86 -8.93
N ASN A 58 -27.01 36.20 -8.06
CA ASN A 58 -26.68 36.44 -6.65
C ASN A 58 -27.65 35.74 -5.71
N GLY A 59 -27.27 34.55 -5.24
CA GLY A 59 -28.04 33.81 -4.25
C GLY A 59 -27.45 32.46 -3.90
N ALA A 60 -26.31 32.45 -3.21
CA ALA A 60 -25.87 31.28 -2.46
C ALA A 60 -26.92 30.96 -1.39
N THR A 61 -27.37 29.70 -1.34
CA THR A 61 -28.34 29.06 -0.41
C THR A 61 -29.76 28.80 -0.93
N ARG A 62 -29.88 27.99 -1.99
CA ARG A 62 -31.10 27.18 -2.19
C ARG A 62 -30.75 25.71 -2.39
N ARG A 63 -31.33 24.86 -1.53
CA ARG A 63 -31.20 23.39 -1.59
C ARG A 63 -31.93 22.88 -2.84
N VAL A 64 -31.18 22.22 -3.72
CA VAL A 64 -31.73 21.47 -4.84
C VAL A 64 -32.16 20.11 -4.31
N PHE A 65 -33.45 19.79 -4.38
CA PHE A 65 -33.94 18.45 -4.04
C PHE A 65 -33.83 17.57 -5.29
N ILE A 66 -32.84 16.69 -5.31
CA ILE A 66 -32.70 15.66 -6.36
C ILE A 66 -33.50 14.43 -5.93
N CYS A 67 -34.38 13.98 -6.81
CA CYS A 67 -35.30 12.87 -6.60
C CYS A 67 -34.57 11.57 -6.20
N ARG A 68 -34.88 11.00 -5.03
CA ARG A 68 -34.59 9.61 -4.58
C ARG A 68 -33.27 8.99 -5.11
N ALA A 69 -32.16 9.72 -5.05
CA ALA A 69 -30.84 9.12 -5.26
C ALA A 69 -30.44 8.39 -3.97
N GLN A 70 -30.09 7.11 -4.09
CA GLN A 70 -29.42 6.38 -3.01
C GLN A 70 -27.98 6.89 -2.93
N GLU A 71 -27.48 7.14 -1.72
CA GLU A 71 -26.08 7.52 -1.50
C GLU A 71 -25.19 6.37 -1.99
N VAL A 72 -24.45 6.59 -3.09
CA VAL A 72 -23.37 5.70 -3.51
C VAL A 72 -22.08 6.37 -3.07
N THR A 73 -21.39 5.74 -2.12
CA THR A 73 -20.09 6.19 -1.63
C THR A 73 -19.02 5.92 -2.68
N LEU A 74 -18.19 6.93 -2.98
CA LEU A 74 -17.11 6.92 -3.99
C LEU A 74 -15.99 5.88 -3.76
N ALA A 75 -16.13 4.98 -2.79
CA ALA A 75 -15.11 4.03 -2.36
C ALA A 75 -14.89 2.83 -3.31
N GLU A 76 -15.69 2.70 -4.36
CA GLU A 76 -15.71 1.51 -5.25
C GLU A 76 -15.19 1.76 -6.69
N LEU A 77 -14.68 2.96 -7.00
CA LEU A 77 -14.10 3.26 -8.32
C LEU A 77 -12.57 3.40 -8.22
N PRO A 78 -11.79 2.42 -8.69
CA PRO A 78 -10.34 2.51 -8.76
C PRO A 78 -9.95 3.29 -10.01
N LEU A 79 -10.11 4.62 -9.96
CA LEU A 79 -9.54 5.52 -10.94
C LEU A 79 -8.91 6.67 -10.18
N ILE A 80 -7.59 6.63 -10.07
CA ILE A 80 -6.77 7.73 -9.60
C ILE A 80 -7.17 8.98 -10.39
N HIS A 81 -7.74 9.95 -9.67
CA HIS A 81 -8.20 11.22 -10.22
C HIS A 81 -6.99 12.01 -10.75
N PRO A 82 -7.00 12.50 -12.01
CA PRO A 82 -5.89 13.31 -12.55
C PRO A 82 -5.71 14.69 -11.88
N THR A 83 -6.46 15.00 -10.81
CA THR A 83 -6.39 16.29 -10.07
C THR A 83 -5.72 16.18 -8.71
N ALA A 84 -5.04 15.08 -8.37
CA ALA A 84 -4.35 14.90 -7.08
C ALA A 84 -3.23 15.93 -6.77
N GLY A 85 -3.08 17.01 -7.55
CA GLY A 85 -2.22 18.17 -7.27
C GLY A 85 -2.84 19.55 -7.56
N CYS A 86 -4.13 19.64 -7.89
CA CYS A 86 -4.79 20.93 -8.15
C CYS A 86 -5.30 21.55 -6.84
N ILE A 87 -4.41 22.24 -6.12
CA ILE A 87 -4.81 23.11 -5.01
C ILE A 87 -5.27 24.44 -5.63
N ASP A 88 -6.52 24.83 -5.41
CA ASP A 88 -7.00 26.17 -5.73
C ASP A 88 -6.21 27.19 -4.90
N SER A 89 -5.19 27.80 -5.51
CA SER A 89 -4.58 29.00 -4.95
C SER A 89 -5.56 30.16 -5.14
N PRO A 90 -5.99 30.86 -4.07
CA PRO A 90 -6.92 31.99 -4.17
C PRO A 90 -6.32 33.18 -4.93
N THR A 91 -5.03 33.13 -5.28
CA THR A 91 -4.36 34.08 -6.14
C THR A 91 -4.03 33.43 -7.49
N ASN A 92 -5.05 33.09 -8.28
CA ASN A 92 -4.80 32.68 -9.67
C ASN A 92 -4.53 33.95 -10.51
N PRO A 93 -3.29 34.19 -10.98
CA PRO A 93 -2.99 35.31 -11.86
C PRO A 93 -3.79 35.15 -13.16
N ARG A 94 -4.52 36.20 -13.53
CA ARG A 94 -5.38 36.27 -14.73
C ARG A 94 -4.64 35.69 -15.94
N GLY A 95 -5.06 34.50 -16.38
CA GLY A 95 -4.55 33.87 -17.60
C GLY A 95 -4.32 32.36 -17.52
N VAL A 96 -4.33 31.74 -16.33
CA VAL A 96 -4.26 30.29 -16.19
C VAL A 96 -5.67 29.75 -15.90
N PRO A 97 -6.21 28.78 -16.67
CA PRO A 97 -7.54 28.24 -16.43
C PRO A 97 -7.65 27.68 -15.01
N SER A 98 -8.61 28.20 -14.24
CA SER A 98 -8.89 27.75 -12.87
C SER A 98 -9.33 26.28 -12.87
N CYS A 99 -9.09 25.55 -11.77
CA CYS A 99 -9.58 24.18 -11.57
C CYS A 99 -11.10 24.03 -11.79
N PHE A 100 -11.84 25.14 -11.79
CA PHE A 100 -13.24 25.25 -12.15
C PHE A 100 -13.58 24.70 -13.56
N GLU A 101 -12.67 24.80 -14.54
CA GLU A 101 -12.92 24.20 -15.87
C GLU A 101 -12.86 22.68 -15.82
N TRP A 102 -12.06 22.10 -14.93
CA TRP A 102 -11.97 20.64 -14.76
C TRP A 102 -13.16 20.08 -13.98
N ALA A 103 -13.75 20.85 -13.07
CA ALA A 103 -14.94 20.44 -12.32
C ALA A 103 -16.21 20.30 -13.19
N ASN A 104 -16.24 20.94 -14.36
CA ASN A 104 -17.34 20.84 -15.33
C ASN A 104 -17.08 19.83 -16.45
N ARG A 105 -15.94 19.13 -16.44
CA ARG A 105 -15.68 18.05 -17.38
C ARG A 105 -16.45 16.81 -16.93
N ASP A 106 -17.29 16.31 -17.82
CA ASP A 106 -17.88 14.98 -17.66
C ASP A 106 -16.80 13.95 -18.03
N LEU A 107 -15.89 13.70 -17.07
CA LEU A 107 -14.75 12.79 -17.25
C LEU A 107 -15.21 11.39 -17.67
N VAL A 108 -16.43 11.01 -17.29
CA VAL A 108 -17.06 9.74 -17.68
C VAL A 108 -17.43 9.78 -19.16
N ALA A 109 -18.12 10.83 -19.62
CA ALA A 109 -18.40 11.02 -21.05
C ALA A 109 -17.13 11.21 -21.89
N GLU A 110 -16.09 11.85 -21.37
CA GLU A 110 -14.81 12.05 -22.07
C GLU A 110 -13.97 10.78 -22.17
N LEU A 111 -13.98 9.96 -21.11
CA LEU A 111 -13.41 8.61 -21.11
C LEU A 111 -14.10 7.74 -22.18
N PHE A 112 -15.44 7.81 -22.27
CA PHE A 112 -16.21 7.05 -23.27
C PHE A 112 -16.21 7.63 -24.67
N ALA A 113 -15.97 8.93 -24.81
CA ALA A 113 -15.69 9.55 -26.10
C ALA A 113 -14.32 9.13 -26.66
N GLY A 114 -13.54 8.32 -25.92
CA GLY A 114 -12.20 7.88 -26.31
C GLY A 114 -11.21 9.04 -26.38
N THR A 115 -11.52 10.16 -25.73
CA THR A 115 -10.67 11.34 -25.82
C THR A 115 -9.46 11.13 -24.93
N ALA A 116 -8.28 11.07 -25.55
CA ALA A 116 -6.99 10.88 -24.89
C ALA A 116 -6.65 11.97 -23.83
N GLN A 117 -7.51 12.98 -23.66
CA GLN A 117 -7.26 14.17 -22.86
C GLN A 117 -7.17 13.92 -21.35
N LEU A 118 -7.72 12.81 -20.86
CA LEU A 118 -7.56 12.36 -19.47
C LEU A 118 -6.15 11.82 -19.18
N PHE A 119 -5.45 11.36 -20.21
CA PHE A 119 -4.15 10.73 -20.07
C PHE A 119 -3.04 11.74 -20.30
N GLN A 120 -2.07 11.78 -19.39
CA GLN A 120 -0.91 12.67 -19.50
C GLN A 120 0.03 12.32 -20.67
N ASN A 121 -0.12 11.12 -21.25
CA ASN A 121 0.64 10.70 -22.42
C ASN A 121 -0.22 9.88 -23.39
N GLU A 122 0.11 9.97 -24.68
CA GLU A 122 -0.59 9.28 -25.77
C GLU A 122 -0.56 7.76 -25.62
N LEU A 123 0.48 7.24 -24.97
CA LEU A 123 0.67 5.81 -24.79
C LEU A 123 -0.33 5.23 -23.78
N ALA A 124 -0.64 5.95 -22.72
CA ALA A 124 -1.64 5.60 -21.72
C ALA A 124 -3.06 5.72 -22.30
N ALA A 125 -3.30 6.71 -23.17
CA ALA A 125 -4.55 6.78 -23.91
C ALA A 125 -4.71 5.60 -24.88
N PHE A 126 -3.66 5.28 -25.64
CA PHE A 126 -3.66 4.13 -26.53
C PHE A 126 -3.86 2.82 -25.78
N SER A 127 -3.15 2.61 -24.65
CA SER A 127 -3.27 1.40 -23.86
C SER A 127 -4.66 1.24 -23.26
N HIS A 128 -5.24 2.33 -22.73
CA HIS A 128 -6.59 2.32 -22.18
C HIS A 128 -7.63 2.01 -23.27
N ASN A 129 -7.58 2.73 -24.40
CA ASN A 129 -8.50 2.50 -25.52
C ASN A 129 -8.39 1.07 -26.07
N PHE A 130 -7.17 0.52 -26.12
CA PHE A 130 -6.95 -0.85 -26.55
C PHE A 130 -7.51 -1.87 -25.54
N LEU A 131 -7.33 -1.67 -24.24
CA LEU A 131 -7.93 -2.53 -23.21
C LEU A 131 -9.46 -2.45 -23.21
N ALA A 132 -10.03 -1.25 -23.37
CA ALA A 132 -11.47 -1.06 -23.51
C ALA A 132 -12.01 -1.79 -24.76
N PHE A 133 -11.29 -1.70 -25.89
CA PHE A 133 -11.63 -2.46 -27.09
C PHE A 133 -11.59 -3.97 -26.86
N LEU A 134 -10.55 -4.48 -26.19
CA LEU A 134 -10.47 -5.90 -25.84
C LEU A 134 -11.60 -6.33 -24.89
N ALA A 135 -11.94 -5.51 -23.90
CA ALA A 135 -13.04 -5.78 -23.00
C ALA A 135 -14.38 -5.83 -23.75
N ILE A 136 -14.71 -4.81 -24.55
CA ILE A 136 -15.96 -4.74 -25.31
C ILE A 136 -16.07 -5.86 -26.36
N SER A 137 -14.95 -6.26 -26.96
CA SER A 137 -14.91 -7.38 -27.91
C SER A 137 -14.84 -8.76 -27.26
N SER A 138 -14.74 -8.84 -25.92
CA SER A 138 -14.74 -10.12 -25.21
C SER A 138 -16.13 -10.72 -25.26
N CYS A 139 -16.21 -11.84 -25.99
CA CYS A 139 -17.42 -12.53 -26.43
C CYS A 139 -18.11 -11.90 -27.65
N ASP A 140 -17.75 -12.42 -28.83
CA ASP A 140 -18.58 -12.28 -30.02
C ASP A 140 -19.60 -13.42 -30.05
N LEU A 141 -20.89 -13.06 -30.04
CA LEU A 141 -22.03 -13.97 -30.17
C LEU A 141 -21.94 -14.89 -31.41
N ARG A 142 -21.13 -14.51 -32.41
CA ARG A 142 -20.91 -15.28 -33.63
C ARG A 142 -19.72 -16.23 -33.56
N THR A 143 -18.75 -15.95 -32.70
CA THR A 143 -17.66 -16.88 -32.44
C THR A 143 -18.15 -17.87 -31.40
N LYS A 144 -18.52 -19.08 -31.85
CA LYS A 144 -18.53 -20.23 -30.96
C LYS A 144 -17.20 -20.23 -30.22
N ASP A 145 -17.23 -20.35 -28.90
CA ASP A 145 -16.06 -20.56 -28.08
C ASP A 145 -15.12 -21.61 -28.74
N LEU A 146 -13.82 -21.34 -28.69
CA LEU A 146 -12.75 -22.24 -29.10
C LEU A 146 -12.75 -23.57 -28.33
N ASP A 147 -13.38 -23.64 -27.16
CA ASP A 147 -13.55 -24.85 -26.36
C ASP A 147 -14.73 -25.73 -26.82
N GLY A 148 -15.56 -25.21 -27.73
CA GLY A 148 -16.68 -25.93 -28.34
C GLY A 148 -17.84 -26.26 -27.40
N LYS A 149 -17.90 -25.64 -26.23
CA LYS A 149 -18.88 -25.92 -25.18
C LYS A 149 -19.73 -24.67 -24.87
N ASP A 150 -21.01 -24.78 -25.25
CA ASP A 150 -22.13 -24.09 -24.58
C ASP A 150 -22.22 -22.55 -24.67
N HIS A 151 -22.53 -22.07 -25.87
CA HIS A 151 -23.53 -20.99 -25.98
C HIS A 151 -24.80 -21.58 -26.61
N SER A 152 -25.58 -22.31 -25.80
CA SER A 152 -26.92 -22.69 -26.21
C SER A 152 -27.71 -21.40 -26.47
N ALA A 153 -28.45 -21.36 -27.57
CA ALA A 153 -29.18 -20.19 -28.08
C ALA A 153 -30.27 -19.65 -27.12
N ASP A 154 -30.43 -20.25 -25.94
CA ASP A 154 -31.53 -20.02 -25.01
C ASP A 154 -31.19 -19.10 -23.82
N GLY A 155 -30.15 -18.24 -23.95
CA GLY A 155 -29.91 -17.15 -23.00
C GLY A 155 -28.79 -17.36 -21.96
N ALA A 156 -27.94 -18.38 -22.13
CA ALA A 156 -26.83 -18.66 -21.22
C ALA A 156 -25.65 -17.66 -21.29
N LEU A 157 -25.60 -16.80 -22.31
CA LEU A 157 -24.56 -15.75 -22.46
C LEU A 157 -24.59 -14.70 -21.35
N ALA A 158 -25.75 -14.47 -20.72
CA ALA A 158 -25.83 -13.58 -19.57
C ALA A 158 -25.12 -14.14 -18.33
N ALA A 159 -24.95 -15.47 -18.26
CA ALA A 159 -24.42 -16.19 -17.12
C ALA A 159 -22.89 -16.35 -17.15
N ASP A 160 -22.23 -16.16 -18.29
CA ASP A 160 -20.77 -16.22 -18.36
C ASP A 160 -20.16 -14.95 -17.74
N PRO A 161 -19.43 -15.06 -16.62
CA PRO A 161 -18.77 -13.91 -15.99
C PRO A 161 -17.59 -13.37 -16.81
N GLU A 162 -17.05 -14.10 -17.79
CA GLU A 162 -15.95 -13.64 -18.64
C GLU A 162 -16.39 -12.89 -19.90
N CYS A 163 -17.71 -12.90 -20.17
CA CYS A 163 -18.31 -12.20 -21.30
C CYS A 163 -18.74 -10.78 -20.96
N PHE A 164 -18.44 -9.86 -21.89
CA PHE A 164 -18.85 -8.48 -21.76
C PHE A 164 -20.36 -8.38 -21.96
N LEU A 165 -21.06 -7.79 -20.98
CA LEU A 165 -22.50 -7.60 -21.04
C LEU A 165 -22.82 -6.14 -21.40
N PRO A 166 -23.27 -5.83 -22.63
CA PRO A 166 -23.50 -4.44 -23.05
C PRO A 166 -24.61 -3.73 -22.25
N THR A 167 -25.51 -4.49 -21.62
CA THR A 167 -26.58 -3.94 -20.78
C THR A 167 -26.10 -3.56 -19.38
N ALA A 168 -24.93 -4.04 -18.94
CA ALA A 168 -24.34 -3.72 -17.63
C ALA A 168 -22.81 -3.51 -17.75
N PRO A 169 -22.36 -2.50 -18.52
CA PRO A 169 -20.96 -2.34 -18.91
C PRO A 169 -20.00 -2.02 -17.76
N TYR A 170 -20.47 -1.74 -16.54
CA TYR A 170 -19.67 -1.42 -15.34
C TYR A 170 -19.99 -2.30 -14.14
N GLN A 171 -20.59 -3.46 -14.35
CA GLN A 171 -20.90 -4.35 -13.24
C GLN A 171 -19.59 -4.92 -12.64
N PRO A 172 -19.33 -4.73 -11.33
CA PRO A 172 -18.15 -5.30 -10.68
C PRO A 172 -18.25 -6.83 -10.58
N GLY A 173 -17.10 -7.50 -10.50
CA GLY A 173 -17.02 -8.96 -10.32
C GLY A 173 -17.30 -9.80 -11.58
N ARG A 174 -17.38 -9.17 -12.76
CA ARG A 174 -17.48 -9.84 -14.07
C ARG A 174 -16.71 -9.07 -15.14
N CYS A 175 -16.64 -9.59 -16.37
CA CYS A 175 -16.12 -8.86 -17.51
C CYS A 175 -16.96 -7.60 -17.76
N SER A 176 -16.33 -6.45 -17.52
CA SER A 176 -16.91 -5.12 -17.66
C SER A 176 -15.80 -4.10 -17.89
N LEU A 177 -16.15 -2.85 -18.20
CA LEU A 177 -15.17 -1.77 -18.35
C LEU A 177 -14.57 -1.33 -17.01
N SER A 178 -15.22 -1.62 -15.88
CA SER A 178 -14.67 -1.38 -14.53
C SER A 178 -13.75 -2.51 -14.06
N THR A 179 -13.97 -3.74 -14.53
CA THR A 179 -13.12 -4.91 -14.24
C THR A 179 -12.68 -5.62 -15.53
N PRO A 180 -11.96 -4.94 -16.45
CA PRO A 180 -11.60 -5.48 -17.76
C PRO A 180 -10.67 -6.69 -17.67
N GLN A 181 -9.93 -6.85 -16.57
CA GLN A 181 -9.07 -8.01 -16.30
C GLN A 181 -9.86 -9.34 -16.23
N LEU A 182 -11.18 -9.29 -16.01
CA LEU A 182 -12.02 -10.48 -15.99
C LEU A 182 -12.49 -10.89 -17.41
N CYS A 183 -12.28 -10.04 -18.42
CA CYS A 183 -12.70 -10.29 -19.79
C CYS A 183 -11.78 -11.26 -20.53
N ALA A 184 -12.35 -12.25 -21.24
CA ALA A 184 -11.59 -13.31 -21.91
C ALA A 184 -10.49 -12.78 -22.87
N ASN A 185 -10.79 -11.81 -23.74
CA ASN A 185 -9.78 -11.28 -24.66
C ASN A 185 -8.70 -10.47 -23.93
N VAL A 186 -9.07 -9.79 -22.84
CA VAL A 186 -8.11 -9.06 -22.01
C VAL A 186 -7.20 -10.04 -21.28
N LYS A 187 -7.73 -11.09 -20.65
CA LYS A 187 -6.95 -12.18 -20.03
C LYS A 187 -6.00 -12.82 -21.03
N ASN A 188 -6.50 -13.20 -22.21
CA ASN A 188 -5.71 -13.84 -23.26
C ASN A 188 -4.62 -12.91 -23.80
N PHE A 189 -4.94 -11.63 -24.01
CA PHE A 189 -3.96 -10.64 -24.41
C PHE A 189 -2.90 -10.46 -23.33
N LEU A 190 -3.29 -10.17 -22.08
CA LEU A 190 -2.37 -9.95 -20.96
C LEU A 190 -1.51 -11.19 -20.68
N ALA A 191 -2.07 -12.39 -20.83
CA ALA A 191 -1.31 -13.63 -20.81
C ALA A 191 -0.31 -13.64 -21.96
N ALA A 192 -0.73 -13.46 -23.21
CA ALA A 192 0.17 -13.48 -24.38
C ALA A 192 1.28 -12.42 -24.33
N VAL A 193 0.96 -11.16 -23.98
CA VAL A 193 1.96 -10.08 -23.84
C VAL A 193 2.82 -10.23 -22.60
N GLY A 194 2.29 -10.70 -21.47
CA GLY A 194 3.07 -11.04 -20.27
C GLY A 194 4.03 -12.21 -20.51
N VAL A 195 3.62 -13.15 -21.36
CA VAL A 195 4.38 -14.32 -21.82
C VAL A 195 5.41 -13.99 -22.91
N THR A 196 5.37 -12.81 -23.55
CA THR A 196 6.17 -12.53 -24.75
C THR A 196 7.64 -12.95 -24.57
N ARG A 197 8.00 -13.97 -25.36
CA ARG A 197 9.34 -14.56 -25.45
C ARG A 197 10.36 -13.44 -25.64
N ASN A 198 11.57 -13.65 -25.12
CA ASN A 198 12.73 -12.82 -25.44
C ASN A 198 12.93 -12.81 -26.97
N THR A 199 12.39 -11.83 -27.69
CA THR A 199 12.56 -11.73 -29.14
C THR A 199 13.85 -10.97 -29.42
N VAL A 200 14.85 -11.66 -29.94
CA VAL A 200 16.06 -11.05 -30.48
C VAL A 200 15.68 -10.32 -31.77
N ARG A 201 15.39 -9.01 -31.72
CA ARG A 201 15.37 -8.18 -32.94
C ARG A 201 15.98 -6.79 -32.74
N ALA A 202 16.96 -6.55 -33.61
CA ALA A 202 17.62 -5.33 -34.06
C ALA A 202 18.05 -4.31 -32.97
N ALA A 203 19.32 -4.42 -32.57
CA ALA A 203 20.16 -3.46 -31.82
C ALA A 203 20.57 -3.82 -30.37
N GLY A 204 20.39 -5.06 -29.92
CA GLY A 204 20.91 -5.56 -28.63
C GLY A 204 21.92 -6.70 -28.81
N ASN A 205 22.99 -6.70 -28.01
CA ASN A 205 24.13 -7.63 -28.03
C ASN A 205 23.82 -9.07 -27.53
N GLU A 206 22.64 -9.60 -27.84
CA GLU A 206 22.20 -10.97 -27.55
C GLU A 206 22.22 -11.43 -26.07
N ARG A 207 22.61 -10.58 -25.12
CA ARG A 207 22.73 -10.97 -23.70
C ARG A 207 21.55 -10.56 -22.83
N PHE A 208 20.76 -9.55 -23.21
CA PHE A 208 19.55 -9.16 -22.50
C PHE A 208 18.55 -8.57 -23.50
N GLY A 209 17.45 -9.27 -23.79
CA GLY A 209 16.33 -8.64 -24.47
C GLY A 209 15.72 -7.62 -23.52
N ARG A 210 15.69 -6.36 -23.94
CA ARG A 210 15.09 -5.27 -23.18
C ARG A 210 13.57 -5.45 -23.29
N ARG A 211 12.87 -5.63 -22.16
CA ARG A 211 11.42 -5.43 -22.06
C ARG A 211 11.14 -3.92 -22.27
N THR A 212 11.20 -3.45 -23.51
CA THR A 212 11.04 -2.02 -23.85
C THR A 212 9.60 -1.55 -23.77
N PHE A 213 8.64 -2.45 -23.57
CA PHE A 213 7.23 -2.12 -23.53
C PHE A 213 6.48 -3.03 -22.55
N ILE A 214 6.46 -2.61 -21.28
CA ILE A 214 5.57 -3.20 -20.28
C ILE A 214 4.20 -2.56 -20.56
N TRP A 215 3.37 -3.24 -21.35
CA TRP A 215 1.92 -3.02 -21.31
C TRP A 215 1.47 -3.05 -19.85
N HIS A 216 0.42 -2.31 -19.47
CA HIS A 216 -0.18 -2.32 -18.12
C HIS A 216 -0.35 -3.75 -17.57
N SER A 217 0.72 -4.32 -17.02
CA SER A 217 0.71 -5.41 -16.06
C SER A 217 0.59 -4.67 -14.75
N GLY A 218 -0.61 -4.25 -14.35
CA GLY A 218 -1.77 -5.11 -14.15
C GLY A 218 -2.02 -5.30 -12.65
N GLY A 219 -1.17 -4.71 -11.79
CA GLY A 219 -1.53 -4.38 -10.43
C GLY A 219 -1.68 -2.88 -10.27
N GLU A 220 -2.77 -2.46 -9.65
CA GLU A 220 -2.93 -1.12 -9.10
C GLU A 220 -2.57 -1.18 -7.62
N VAL A 221 -1.79 -0.22 -7.15
CA VAL A 221 -1.47 -0.08 -5.73
C VAL A 221 -2.23 1.12 -5.21
N VAL A 222 -3.22 0.88 -4.36
CA VAL A 222 -3.95 1.93 -3.67
C VAL A 222 -3.36 2.13 -2.28
N LEU A 223 -2.83 3.31 -2.01
CA LEU A 223 -2.38 3.69 -0.67
C LEU A 223 -3.56 4.30 0.09
N ARG A 224 -3.99 3.63 1.16
CA ARG A 224 -5.02 4.13 2.08
C ARG A 224 -4.37 4.42 3.43
N TYR A 225 -4.73 5.56 4.01
CA TYR A 225 -4.32 5.95 5.35
C TYR A 225 -5.54 5.86 6.24
N ASP A 226 -5.62 4.78 7.02
CA ASP A 226 -6.72 4.57 7.94
C ASP A 226 -6.34 5.06 9.34
N GLN A 227 -7.32 5.64 10.04
CA GLN A 227 -7.16 5.99 11.44
C GLN A 227 -7.53 4.77 12.29
N HIS A 228 -6.60 4.34 13.13
CA HIS A 228 -6.82 3.20 14.03
C HIS A 228 -6.92 3.67 15.48
N ASN A 229 -7.85 3.07 16.21
CA ASN A 229 -7.92 3.22 17.66
C ASN A 229 -6.94 2.24 18.30
N VAL A 230 -6.14 2.74 19.24
CA VAL A 230 -5.17 1.93 19.98
C VAL A 230 -5.53 1.98 21.46
N LEU A 231 -5.77 0.81 22.05
CA LEU A 231 -5.91 0.67 23.49
C LEU A 231 -4.62 0.09 24.05
N GLY A 232 -3.99 0.80 24.98
CA GLY A 232 -2.72 0.39 25.57
C GLY A 232 -2.75 0.40 27.10
N PHE A 233 -2.08 -0.57 27.70
CA PHE A 233 -1.77 -0.63 29.13
C PHE A 233 -0.26 -0.84 29.28
N ALA A 234 0.34 -0.12 30.22
CA ALA A 234 1.74 -0.30 30.58
C ALA A 234 1.86 -0.29 32.10
N THR A 235 2.69 -1.17 32.63
CA THR A 235 3.02 -1.21 34.05
C THR A 235 4.49 -1.54 34.23
N ASP A 236 5.13 -0.82 35.15
CA ASP A 236 6.50 -1.09 35.57
C ASP A 236 6.48 -1.48 37.05
N PHE A 237 7.23 -2.51 37.41
CA PHE A 237 7.44 -2.86 38.81
C PHE A 237 8.88 -3.31 39.05
N ALA A 238 9.42 -2.88 40.17
CA ALA A 238 10.72 -3.34 40.66
C ALA A 238 10.51 -4.53 41.59
N GLU A 239 11.23 -5.62 41.33
CA GLU A 239 11.22 -6.81 42.17
C GLU A 239 12.47 -6.86 43.03
N ASP A 240 12.27 -6.78 44.34
CA ASP A 240 13.35 -6.66 45.33
C ASP A 240 14.18 -7.95 45.45
N HIS A 241 13.57 -9.13 45.30
CA HIS A 241 14.29 -10.40 45.51
C HIS A 241 15.35 -10.65 44.44
N THR A 242 15.00 -10.45 43.18
CA THR A 242 15.90 -10.65 42.04
C THR A 242 16.68 -9.39 41.67
N GLN A 243 16.36 -8.25 42.28
CA GLN A 243 16.91 -6.93 41.94
C GLN A 243 16.72 -6.61 40.45
N THR A 244 15.55 -6.95 39.93
CA THR A 244 15.19 -6.80 38.52
C THR A 244 14.08 -5.77 38.40
N SER A 245 14.17 -4.91 37.41
CA SER A 245 13.03 -4.09 36.98
C SER A 245 12.30 -4.81 35.86
N TRP A 246 10.98 -4.86 35.94
CA TRP A 246 10.12 -5.46 34.94
C TRP A 246 9.22 -4.38 34.36
N GLY A 247 9.18 -4.26 33.03
CA GLY A 247 8.19 -3.48 32.31
C GLY A 247 7.30 -4.41 31.51
N VAL A 248 6.00 -4.22 31.60
CA VAL A 248 5.00 -4.99 30.85
C VAL A 248 4.10 -4.01 30.13
N GLU A 249 4.04 -4.13 28.81
CA GLU A 249 3.20 -3.33 27.94
C GLU A 249 2.28 -4.26 27.14
N PHE A 250 1.04 -3.84 26.98
CA PHE A 250 0.06 -4.51 26.16
C PHE A 250 -0.66 -3.46 25.32
N THR A 251 -0.78 -3.70 24.03
CA THR A 251 -1.56 -2.87 23.13
C THR A 251 -2.45 -3.73 22.26
N TRP A 252 -3.68 -3.27 22.07
CA TRP A 252 -4.64 -3.82 21.12
C TRP A 252 -4.96 -2.73 20.09
N VAL A 253 -4.85 -3.10 18.83
CA VAL A 253 -5.16 -2.24 17.69
C VAL A 253 -6.25 -2.91 16.87
N GLU A 254 -7.34 -2.20 16.64
CA GLU A 254 -8.50 -2.72 15.89
C GLU A 254 -8.30 -2.53 14.38
N GLY A 255 -8.59 -3.59 13.63
CA GLY A 255 -8.77 -3.53 12.16
C GLY A 255 -7.53 -3.09 11.38
N VAL A 256 -6.34 -3.58 11.74
CA VAL A 256 -5.09 -3.29 11.04
C VAL A 256 -5.09 -3.97 9.66
N PRO A 257 -4.81 -3.24 8.56
CA PRO A 257 -4.71 -3.85 7.23
C PRO A 257 -3.41 -4.64 7.08
N TYR A 258 -3.53 -5.92 6.75
CA TYR A 258 -2.43 -6.82 6.41
C TYR A 258 -2.47 -7.18 4.93
N ALA A 259 -1.29 -7.29 4.33
CA ALA A 259 -1.19 -7.77 2.96
C ALA A 259 -1.52 -9.27 2.91
N ASP A 260 -2.53 -9.59 2.10
CA ASP A 260 -3.18 -10.88 2.01
C ASP A 260 -3.20 -11.35 0.56
N ALA A 261 -2.54 -12.48 0.32
CA ALA A 261 -2.42 -13.10 -0.98
C ALA A 261 -3.72 -13.75 -1.46
N ASP A 262 -4.65 -14.11 -0.57
CA ASP A 262 -5.85 -14.87 -0.91
C ASP A 262 -7.07 -13.98 -1.25
N VAL A 263 -6.94 -12.66 -1.08
CA VAL A 263 -8.03 -11.70 -1.31
C VAL A 263 -7.75 -10.85 -2.55
N GLU A 264 -8.80 -10.58 -3.34
CA GLU A 264 -8.70 -9.80 -4.57
C GLU A 264 -8.11 -8.40 -4.34
N SER A 265 -8.47 -7.74 -3.24
CA SER A 265 -7.92 -6.43 -2.86
C SER A 265 -6.44 -6.49 -2.46
N GLY A 266 -5.87 -7.67 -2.24
CA GLY A 266 -4.52 -7.85 -1.71
C GLY A 266 -4.35 -7.45 -0.24
N ILE A 267 -5.44 -7.06 0.43
CA ILE A 267 -5.45 -6.52 1.79
C ILE A 267 -6.65 -7.09 2.54
N SER A 268 -6.40 -7.56 3.76
CA SER A 268 -7.41 -8.02 4.69
C SER A 268 -7.16 -7.39 6.06
N ASN A 269 -8.23 -7.07 6.79
CA ASN A 269 -8.12 -6.42 8.09
C ASN A 269 -8.15 -7.47 9.20
N SER A 270 -7.23 -7.34 10.16
CA SER A 270 -7.19 -8.16 11.38
C SER A 270 -6.91 -7.26 12.57
N ASP A 271 -7.43 -7.65 13.72
CA ASP A 271 -6.96 -7.06 14.97
C ASP A 271 -5.49 -7.45 15.22
N GLU A 272 -4.79 -6.64 16.01
CA GLU A 272 -3.41 -6.90 16.41
C GLU A 272 -3.26 -6.74 17.92
N LEU A 273 -2.71 -7.77 18.56
CA LEU A 273 -2.43 -7.81 19.98
C LEU A 273 -0.93 -7.85 20.18
N ASN A 274 -0.37 -6.76 20.69
CA ASN A 274 1.05 -6.62 20.94
C ASN A 274 1.31 -6.64 22.44
N PHE A 275 2.29 -7.44 22.85
CA PHE A 275 2.68 -7.60 24.23
C PHE A 275 4.19 -7.45 24.33
N ALA A 276 4.68 -6.50 25.12
CA ALA A 276 6.09 -6.32 25.36
C ALA A 276 6.44 -6.58 26.83
N VAL A 277 7.51 -7.33 27.06
CA VAL A 277 8.08 -7.54 28.40
C VAL A 277 9.54 -7.14 28.35
N SER A 278 9.92 -6.18 29.18
CA SER A 278 11.30 -5.78 29.40
C SER A 278 11.75 -6.21 30.80
N VAL A 279 12.99 -6.69 30.90
CA VAL A 279 13.62 -7.07 32.16
C VAL A 279 15.04 -6.51 32.19
N ASP A 280 15.31 -5.69 33.20
CA ASP A 280 16.59 -5.05 33.42
C ASP A 280 17.23 -5.51 34.72
N ARG A 281 18.52 -5.89 34.65
CA ARG A 281 19.28 -6.33 35.82
C ARG A 281 20.77 -5.98 35.75
N PRO A 282 21.30 -5.21 36.72
CA PRO A 282 22.73 -5.17 36.97
C PRO A 282 23.18 -6.44 37.72
N THR A 283 24.11 -7.22 37.15
CA THR A 283 24.60 -8.47 37.73
C THR A 283 26.12 -8.44 37.91
N PHE A 284 26.61 -8.81 39.10
CA PHE A 284 28.04 -8.89 39.37
C PHE A 284 28.64 -10.21 38.88
N LEU A 285 29.27 -10.17 37.70
CA LEU A 285 30.00 -11.31 37.13
C LEU A 285 31.50 -11.14 37.39
N ARG A 286 31.98 -11.64 38.53
CA ARG A 286 33.39 -11.46 38.97
C ARG A 286 34.45 -11.95 37.97
N PHE A 287 34.13 -12.94 37.13
CA PHE A 287 35.05 -13.42 36.10
C PHE A 287 35.16 -12.47 34.91
N ALA A 288 34.09 -11.72 34.62
CA ALA A 288 34.09 -10.71 33.57
C ALA A 288 34.65 -9.41 34.13
N ASN A 289 34.10 -8.90 35.23
CA ASN A 289 34.48 -7.64 35.85
C ASN A 289 34.32 -7.75 37.38
N ALA A 290 35.43 -7.59 38.11
CA ALA A 290 35.43 -7.73 39.57
C ALA A 290 34.85 -6.49 40.27
N ASP A 291 34.98 -5.31 39.64
CA ASP A 291 34.76 -4.01 40.30
C ASP A 291 33.44 -3.33 39.88
N ARG A 292 32.82 -3.76 38.78
CA ARG A 292 31.57 -3.18 38.26
C ARG A 292 30.57 -4.29 37.87
N PRO A 293 29.25 -4.03 37.99
CA PRO A 293 28.24 -4.93 37.46
C PRO A 293 28.22 -4.92 35.93
N VAL A 294 27.74 -6.02 35.36
CA VAL A 294 27.34 -6.13 33.95
C VAL A 294 25.85 -5.85 33.88
N LEU A 295 25.44 -4.88 33.08
CA LEU A 295 24.03 -4.57 32.84
C LEU A 295 23.49 -5.51 31.78
N PHE A 296 22.46 -6.27 32.13
CA PHE A 296 21.66 -7.07 31.22
C PHE A 296 20.30 -6.40 31.05
N ASN A 297 19.92 -6.12 29.82
CA ASN A 297 18.60 -5.65 29.43
C ASN A 297 18.07 -6.64 28.39
N THR A 298 16.89 -7.18 28.63
CA THR A 298 16.24 -8.10 27.71
C THR A 298 14.82 -7.64 27.47
N GLN A 299 14.41 -7.53 26.20
CA GLN A 299 13.04 -7.17 25.85
C GLN A 299 12.47 -8.19 24.87
N TRP A 300 11.22 -8.56 25.10
CA TRP A 300 10.48 -9.55 24.34
C TRP A 300 9.21 -8.88 23.84
N PHE A 301 9.04 -8.83 22.54
CA PHE A 301 7.86 -8.33 21.87
C PHE A 301 7.13 -9.52 21.27
N VAL A 302 5.88 -9.71 21.64
CA VAL A 302 5.02 -10.79 21.19
C VAL A 302 3.85 -10.15 20.47
N GLY A 303 3.78 -10.34 19.16
CA GLY A 303 2.63 -9.97 18.34
C GLY A 303 1.73 -11.18 18.13
N TYR A 304 0.42 -11.00 18.30
CA TYR A 304 -0.59 -12.00 18.03
C TYR A 304 -1.68 -11.44 17.12
N LEU A 305 -1.95 -12.17 16.03
CA LEU A 305 -2.98 -11.88 15.04
C LEU A 305 -4.09 -12.93 15.19
N PRO A 306 -5.25 -12.59 15.79
CA PRO A 306 -6.35 -13.52 15.99
C PRO A 306 -6.96 -14.04 14.68
N ASP A 307 -7.08 -13.20 13.64
CA ASP A 307 -7.71 -13.55 12.36
C ASP A 307 -6.70 -14.03 11.29
N TYR A 308 -5.54 -14.52 11.76
CA TYR A 308 -4.48 -15.00 10.88
C TYR A 308 -4.92 -16.22 10.04
N HIS A 309 -4.54 -16.19 8.77
CA HIS A 309 -4.68 -17.32 7.84
C HIS A 309 -3.52 -17.36 6.84
N HIS A 310 -3.45 -18.42 6.04
CA HIS A 310 -2.28 -18.73 5.21
C HIS A 310 -1.99 -17.72 4.08
N GLY A 311 -2.98 -16.95 3.64
CA GLY A 311 -2.81 -15.87 2.67
C GLY A 311 -1.98 -14.69 3.18
N PHE A 312 -1.84 -14.54 4.50
CA PHE A 312 -1.10 -13.41 5.07
C PHE A 312 0.40 -13.49 4.74
N THR A 313 0.97 -12.37 4.32
CA THR A 313 2.40 -12.25 4.01
C THR A 313 3.31 -12.30 5.25
N VAL A 314 2.72 -12.16 6.44
CA VAL A 314 3.42 -12.22 7.74
C VAL A 314 3.54 -13.67 8.24
N ASN A 315 4.60 -13.91 9.02
CA ASN A 315 4.94 -15.25 9.47
C ASN A 315 4.15 -15.68 10.70
N GLY A 316 3.09 -16.46 10.49
CA GLY A 316 2.33 -17.13 11.53
C GLY A 316 1.41 -16.18 12.34
N PRO A 317 0.49 -16.76 13.13
CA PRO A 317 -0.42 -15.99 13.97
C PRO A 317 0.29 -15.34 15.16
N VAL A 318 1.40 -15.92 15.62
CA VAL A 318 2.20 -15.42 16.73
C VAL A 318 3.61 -15.18 16.24
N ASN A 319 4.10 -13.96 16.42
CA ASN A 319 5.50 -13.61 16.20
C ASN A 319 6.14 -13.16 17.50
N VAL A 320 7.36 -13.60 17.75
CA VAL A 320 8.16 -13.18 18.90
C VAL A 320 9.42 -12.51 18.35
N PHE A 321 9.64 -11.28 18.78
CA PHE A 321 10.84 -10.51 18.55
C PHE A 321 11.55 -10.26 19.88
N PHE A 322 12.84 -10.57 19.93
CA PHE A 322 13.66 -10.55 21.13
C PHE A 322 14.83 -9.61 20.94
N THR A 323 15.09 -8.79 21.94
CA THR A 323 16.28 -7.96 22.04
C THR A 323 17.02 -8.26 23.34
N PHE A 324 18.35 -8.26 23.24
CA PHE A 324 19.24 -8.50 24.35
C PHE A 324 20.40 -7.54 24.27
N ALA A 325 20.55 -6.71 25.29
CA ALA A 325 21.67 -5.82 25.44
C ALA A 325 22.47 -6.19 26.70
N MET A 326 23.79 -6.30 26.52
CA MET A 326 24.74 -6.49 27.60
C MET A 326 25.82 -5.42 27.52
N SER A 327 26.13 -4.77 28.63
CA SER A 327 27.23 -3.80 28.69
C SER A 327 27.91 -3.78 30.05
N THR A 328 29.19 -3.44 30.07
CA THR A 328 29.95 -3.25 31.32
C THR A 328 31.08 -2.26 31.11
N GLY A 329 31.57 -1.63 32.19
CA GLY A 329 32.65 -0.66 32.15
C GLY A 329 33.92 -1.16 32.84
N TYR A 330 35.04 -1.13 32.12
CA TYR A 330 36.38 -1.44 32.62
C TYR A 330 37.22 -0.17 32.76
N TYR A 331 38.21 -0.21 33.66
CA TYR A 331 39.21 0.85 33.86
C TYR A 331 38.58 2.22 34.13
N GLN A 332 37.69 2.31 35.12
CA GLN A 332 36.96 3.56 35.43
C GLN A 332 36.14 4.07 34.22
N ASP A 333 35.42 3.15 33.57
CA ASP A 333 34.54 3.42 32.43
C ASP A 333 35.27 3.99 31.20
N ARG A 334 36.57 3.68 31.07
CA ARG A 334 37.35 3.98 29.88
C ARG A 334 37.17 2.96 28.78
N LEU A 335 36.93 1.69 29.10
CA LEU A 335 36.68 0.64 28.12
C LEU A 335 35.30 0.05 28.37
N ILE A 336 34.38 0.22 27.42
CA ILE A 336 32.98 -0.17 27.53
C ILE A 336 32.64 -1.14 26.40
N PRO A 337 32.80 -2.46 26.61
CA PRO A 337 32.23 -3.44 25.70
C PRO A 337 30.71 -3.47 25.82
N GLN A 338 30.06 -3.57 24.67
CA GLN A 338 28.63 -3.67 24.51
C GLN A 338 28.30 -4.79 23.52
N LEU A 339 27.25 -5.53 23.79
CA LEU A 339 26.71 -6.54 22.92
C LEU A 339 25.22 -6.30 22.81
N LEU A 340 24.73 -5.99 21.61
CA LEU A 340 23.31 -5.95 21.30
C LEU A 340 22.99 -7.13 20.38
N THR A 341 21.99 -7.92 20.71
CA THR A 341 21.49 -9.03 19.91
C THR A 341 20.02 -8.83 19.67
N VAL A 342 19.59 -9.06 18.45
CA VAL A 342 18.18 -9.01 18.05
C VAL A 342 17.84 -10.31 17.34
N TYR A 343 16.67 -10.88 17.62
CA TYR A 343 16.26 -12.13 17.02
C TYR A 343 14.74 -12.20 16.87
N GLU A 344 14.28 -12.64 15.72
CA GLU A 344 12.88 -12.83 15.41
C GLU A 344 12.62 -14.32 15.13
N PHE A 345 11.76 -14.92 15.94
CA PHE A 345 11.55 -16.37 15.95
C PHE A 345 10.78 -16.84 14.71
N ALA A 346 9.81 -16.06 14.23
CA ALA A 346 8.96 -16.47 13.12
C ALA A 346 9.72 -16.52 11.79
N SER A 347 10.51 -15.48 11.49
CA SER A 347 11.38 -15.40 10.29
C SER A 347 12.71 -16.15 10.44
N ARG A 348 13.03 -16.65 11.65
CA ARG A 348 14.33 -17.24 12.01
C ARG A 348 15.49 -16.36 11.56
N SER A 349 15.36 -15.06 11.80
CA SER A 349 16.32 -14.05 11.38
C SER A 349 16.69 -13.17 12.57
N GLY A 350 17.85 -12.52 12.49
CA GLY A 350 18.34 -11.70 13.59
C GLY A 350 19.66 -11.03 13.26
N GLY A 351 20.27 -10.45 14.29
CA GLY A 351 21.57 -9.84 14.19
C GLY A 351 22.29 -9.75 15.53
N VAL A 352 23.61 -9.68 15.46
CA VAL A 352 24.50 -9.51 16.60
C VAL A 352 25.39 -8.30 16.31
N LEU A 353 25.42 -7.37 17.26
CA LEU A 353 26.07 -6.07 17.17
C LEU A 353 27.06 -5.91 18.34
N PRO A 354 28.19 -6.62 18.33
CA PRO A 354 29.24 -6.39 19.31
C PRO A 354 29.96 -5.06 19.00
N SER A 355 30.18 -4.26 20.04
CA SER A 355 30.98 -3.04 19.93
C SER A 355 31.78 -2.77 21.20
N VAL A 356 32.84 -2.00 21.06
CA VAL A 356 33.72 -1.60 22.15
C VAL A 356 33.98 -0.11 22.02
N GLU A 357 33.60 0.65 23.05
CA GLU A 357 33.98 2.06 23.18
C GLU A 357 35.23 2.17 24.07
N TYR A 358 36.22 2.91 23.61
CA TYR A 358 37.41 3.28 24.38
C TYR A 358 37.53 4.81 24.48
N ARG A 359 37.54 5.32 25.71
CA ARG A 359 37.72 6.73 26.06
C ARG A 359 39.18 6.98 26.41
N PHE A 360 39.87 7.74 25.56
CA PHE A 360 41.26 8.13 25.78
C PHE A 360 41.37 9.26 26.80
N THR A 361 40.46 10.22 26.70
CA THR A 361 40.33 11.38 27.60
C THR A 361 38.84 11.62 27.90
N ASP A 362 38.53 12.61 28.72
CA ASP A 362 37.14 13.02 28.95
C ASP A 362 36.48 13.58 27.68
N SER A 363 37.28 14.07 26.74
CA SER A 363 36.85 14.66 25.47
C SER A 363 36.92 13.70 24.28
N LEU A 364 37.84 12.73 24.26
CA LEU A 364 38.11 11.85 23.12
C LEU A 364 37.70 10.40 23.40
N ALA A 365 36.82 9.87 22.55
CA ALA A 365 36.41 8.47 22.55
C ALA A 365 36.39 7.88 21.13
N ILE A 366 36.72 6.59 21.01
CA ILE A 366 36.60 5.81 19.78
C ILE A 366 35.72 4.60 20.07
N THR A 367 34.73 4.34 19.23
CA THR A 367 33.93 3.12 19.25
C THR A 367 34.24 2.31 18.00
N ALA A 368 34.54 1.03 18.17
CA ALA A 368 34.68 0.09 17.06
C ALA A 368 33.65 -1.03 17.24
N GLY A 369 33.01 -1.47 16.16
CA GLY A 369 32.01 -2.52 16.24
C GLY A 369 31.79 -3.24 14.93
N VAL A 370 31.04 -4.33 15.01
CA VAL A 370 30.63 -5.15 13.87
C VAL A 370 29.11 -5.27 13.90
N LEU A 371 28.49 -5.22 12.73
CA LEU A 371 27.11 -5.54 12.48
C LEU A 371 27.09 -6.87 11.74
N TYR A 372 26.49 -7.89 12.34
CA TYR A 372 26.34 -9.19 11.71
C TYR A 372 24.87 -9.59 11.68
N PHE A 373 24.28 -9.66 10.49
CA PHE A 373 22.87 -10.03 10.30
C PHE A 373 22.76 -11.39 9.63
N PHE A 374 21.76 -12.17 10.04
CA PHE A 374 21.51 -13.50 9.48
C PHE A 374 20.01 -13.74 9.31
N GLY A 375 19.66 -14.56 8.33
CA GLY A 375 18.27 -14.88 8.03
C GLY A 375 18.15 -15.75 6.79
N ARG A 376 16.95 -16.27 6.57
CA ARG A 376 16.62 -17.14 5.43
C ARG A 376 15.59 -16.49 4.53
N THR A 377 15.58 -16.95 3.28
CA THR A 377 14.48 -16.68 2.37
C THR A 377 13.43 -17.75 2.57
N GLU A 378 12.17 -17.37 2.61
CA GLU A 378 11.04 -18.28 2.77
C GLU A 378 10.17 -18.24 1.51
N LEU A 379 9.49 -19.34 1.21
CA LEU A 379 8.55 -19.38 0.10
C LEU A 379 7.15 -19.08 0.66
N SER A 380 6.59 -17.95 0.28
CA SER A 380 5.18 -17.61 0.52
C SER A 380 4.34 -17.98 -0.69
N ASP A 381 3.06 -18.24 -0.50
CA ASP A 381 2.13 -18.36 -1.62
C ASP A 381 1.96 -16.99 -2.30
N MET A 382 1.69 -17.03 -3.61
CA MET A 382 1.57 -15.83 -4.43
C MET A 382 0.22 -15.17 -4.24
N ALA A 383 0.21 -13.83 -4.24
CA ALA A 383 -1.03 -13.07 -4.29
C ALA A 383 -1.84 -13.41 -5.55
N VAL A 384 -3.15 -13.57 -5.37
CA VAL A 384 -4.14 -13.73 -6.44
C VAL A 384 -4.03 -12.57 -7.44
N GLN A 385 -3.76 -11.35 -6.93
CA GLN A 385 -3.43 -10.17 -7.72
C GLN A 385 -2.03 -9.67 -7.37
N GLU A 386 -1.01 -10.20 -8.05
CA GLU A 386 0.36 -9.72 -7.88
C GLU A 386 0.60 -8.41 -8.65
N VAL A 387 1.26 -7.44 -8.02
CA VAL A 387 1.68 -6.18 -8.67
C VAL A 387 2.84 -6.39 -9.67
N SER A 388 3.55 -7.50 -9.56
CA SER A 388 4.66 -7.85 -10.45
C SER A 388 4.17 -8.34 -11.81
N PRO A 389 4.94 -8.11 -12.90
CA PRO A 389 4.61 -8.66 -14.21
C PRO A 389 4.43 -10.17 -14.14
N VAL A 390 3.30 -10.64 -14.70
CA VAL A 390 3.00 -12.07 -14.89
C VAL A 390 4.11 -12.69 -15.74
N ILE A 391 5.11 -13.27 -15.07
CA ILE A 391 6.15 -14.07 -15.71
C ILE A 391 5.65 -15.50 -15.83
N ASN A 392 5.96 -16.17 -16.94
CA ASN A 392 5.74 -17.61 -17.05
C ASN A 392 6.58 -18.34 -16.00
N ARG A 393 5.91 -18.89 -15.00
CA ARG A 393 6.53 -19.71 -13.95
C ARG A 393 6.29 -21.17 -14.27
N ALA A 394 7.35 -21.97 -14.16
CA ALA A 394 7.30 -23.42 -14.37
C ALA A 394 8.04 -24.12 -13.22
N GLY A 395 7.61 -25.33 -12.87
CA GLY A 395 8.21 -26.15 -11.81
C GLY A 395 7.36 -26.24 -10.55
N ALA A 396 7.85 -26.98 -9.56
CA ALA A 396 7.13 -27.34 -8.33
C ALA A 396 6.76 -26.14 -7.41
N HIS A 397 7.30 -24.95 -7.69
CA HIS A 397 7.08 -23.73 -6.90
C HIS A 397 6.56 -22.58 -7.77
N ALA A 398 5.85 -22.88 -8.86
CA ALA A 398 5.36 -21.88 -9.79
C ALA A 398 4.42 -20.84 -9.14
N TYR A 399 3.71 -21.23 -8.08
CA TYR A 399 2.77 -20.38 -7.34
C TYR A 399 3.31 -19.90 -5.99
N ARG A 400 4.63 -19.93 -5.82
CA ARG A 400 5.29 -19.46 -4.61
C ARG A 400 6.35 -18.41 -4.91
N GLN A 401 6.54 -17.51 -3.96
CA GLN A 401 7.50 -16.43 -4.04
C GLN A 401 8.51 -16.46 -2.92
N PRO A 402 9.80 -16.25 -3.25
CA PRO A 402 10.80 -16.00 -2.24
C PRO A 402 10.52 -14.65 -1.57
N VAL A 403 10.17 -14.68 -0.29
CA VAL A 403 10.02 -13.51 0.58
C VAL A 403 11.15 -13.48 1.59
N GLU A 404 11.60 -12.27 1.93
CA GLU A 404 12.57 -12.01 2.99
C GLU A 404 11.84 -11.26 4.11
N ASN A 405 11.27 -12.00 5.05
CA ASN A 405 10.56 -11.43 6.20
C ASN A 405 11.52 -11.07 7.33
N GLY A 406 11.22 -10.00 8.07
CA GLY A 406 12.01 -9.61 9.23
C GLY A 406 13.41 -9.09 8.92
N PHE A 407 14.37 -9.47 9.75
CA PHE A 407 15.80 -9.14 9.59
C PHE A 407 16.45 -9.81 8.39
N SER A 408 15.79 -10.81 7.76
CA SER A 408 16.33 -11.44 6.56
C SER A 408 16.49 -10.45 5.39
N SER A 409 15.67 -9.39 5.34
CA SER A 409 15.75 -8.31 4.35
C SER A 409 17.06 -7.50 4.41
N ILE A 410 17.69 -7.46 5.59
CA ILE A 410 18.95 -6.74 5.83
C ILE A 410 20.14 -7.67 6.08
N ARG A 411 19.99 -8.98 5.88
CA ARG A 411 21.07 -9.98 6.07
C ARG A 411 22.33 -9.77 5.23
N LYS A 412 22.27 -8.90 4.22
CA LYS A 412 23.40 -8.54 3.35
C LYS A 412 24.13 -7.27 3.80
N ARG A 413 23.73 -6.68 4.92
CA ARG A 413 24.29 -5.43 5.45
C ARG A 413 25.28 -5.67 6.60
N ASP A 414 26.11 -6.68 6.46
CA ASP A 414 27.22 -6.89 7.39
C ASP A 414 28.23 -5.76 7.23
N GLU A 415 28.55 -5.07 8.32
CA GLU A 415 29.40 -3.88 8.30
C GLU A 415 30.34 -3.85 9.51
N ILE A 416 31.56 -3.36 9.30
CA ILE A 416 32.48 -3.02 10.38
C ILE A 416 32.53 -1.49 10.43
N PHE A 417 32.28 -0.93 11.61
CA PHE A 417 32.24 0.53 11.78
C PHE A 417 33.22 1.00 12.85
N VAL A 418 33.69 2.23 12.67
CA VAL A 418 34.48 2.97 13.65
C VAL A 418 33.89 4.37 13.78
N LYS A 419 33.58 4.78 15.01
CA LYS A 419 33.05 6.10 15.36
C LYS A 419 34.04 6.84 16.24
N LEU A 420 34.48 8.01 15.79
CA LEU A 420 35.30 8.93 16.57
C LEU A 420 34.39 10.01 17.19
N ARG A 421 34.46 10.19 18.51
CA ARG A 421 33.76 11.25 19.23
C ARG A 421 34.78 12.17 19.89
N TRP A 422 34.68 13.47 19.59
CA TRP A 422 35.43 14.54 20.24
C TRP A 422 34.46 15.58 20.80
N THR A 423 34.56 15.87 22.09
CA THR A 423 33.73 16.88 22.79
C THR A 423 34.65 18.00 23.25
N PHE A 424 34.32 19.25 22.92
CA PHE A 424 35.13 20.45 23.23
C PHE A 424 34.67 21.15 24.50
#